data_AF-A0A376VDS0-F1
#
_entry.id   AF-A0A376VDS0-F1
#
_cell.length_a   1.000
_cell.length_b   1.000
_cell.length_c   1.000
_cell.angle_alpha   90.00
_cell.angle_beta   90.00
_cell.angle_gamma   90.00
#
_symmetry.space_group_name_H-M   'P 1'
#
loop_
_entity.id
_entity.type
_entity.pdbx_description
1 polymer ?
#
loop_
_entity_poly.entity_id
_entity_poly.type
_entity_poly.pdbx_seq_one_letter_code
_entity_poly.pdbx_strand_id
1 'polypeptide(L)'
;MTNNKHWIKRVCVAWFSSIFSRASTVYTWGGSTGEAFVQSLSEREQVLEIVAEEAKGKIKLIAHVGCVSTAESQQLAASAKRYGFDAVSAVTPFYYPFSFEEHCDHYRAIIDSADGLPMVVYNIPALSGVKLTLDQINTLVTLPGVGALKTDLWRSLSDGADPS
;
A
#
# COMPACT_ATOMS: atom_id res chain seq x y z
N MET A 1 9.79 23.84 -15.11
CA MET A 1 9.62 22.71 -14.16
C MET A 1 8.89 23.19 -12.90
N THR A 2 7.66 23.70 -13.01
CA THR A 2 6.98 24.41 -11.89
C THR A 2 5.47 24.15 -11.76
N ASN A 3 4.92 23.02 -12.24
CA ASN A 3 3.46 22.83 -12.16
C ASN A 3 2.95 21.44 -11.71
N ASN A 4 3.80 20.55 -11.22
CA ASN A 4 3.34 19.21 -10.83
C ASN A 4 2.61 19.20 -9.47
N LYS A 5 3.13 19.94 -8.49
CA LYS A 5 2.54 20.00 -7.13
C LYS A 5 1.11 20.54 -7.10
N HIS A 6 0.79 21.52 -7.95
CA HIS A 6 -0.56 22.12 -7.99
C HIS A 6 -1.59 21.18 -8.63
N TRP A 7 -1.19 20.43 -9.66
CA TRP A 7 -2.03 19.41 -10.29
C TRP A 7 -2.26 18.22 -9.37
N ILE A 8 -1.19 17.68 -8.74
CA ILE A 8 -1.28 16.60 -7.75
C ILE A 8 -2.21 17.02 -6.61
N LYS A 9 -2.02 18.23 -6.06
CA LYS A 9 -2.90 18.76 -5.02
C LYS A 9 -4.36 18.84 -5.47
N ARG A 10 -4.63 19.31 -6.70
CA ARG A 10 -6.00 19.36 -7.24
C ARG A 10 -6.64 17.99 -7.44
N VAL A 11 -5.91 17.01 -8.00
CA VAL A 11 -6.42 15.65 -8.21
C VAL A 11 -6.68 14.97 -6.87
N CYS A 12 -5.71 15.04 -5.95
CA CYS A 12 -5.85 14.48 -4.60
C CYS A 12 -7.03 15.12 -3.86
N VAL A 13 -7.19 16.45 -3.89
CA VAL A 13 -8.27 17.19 -3.19
C VAL A 13 -9.64 17.03 -3.85
N ALA A 14 -9.71 16.93 -5.18
CA ALA A 14 -10.98 16.71 -5.89
C ALA A 14 -11.52 15.29 -5.63
N TRP A 15 -10.63 14.30 -5.60
CA TRP A 15 -10.98 12.95 -5.16
C TRP A 15 -11.36 12.92 -3.67
N PHE A 16 -10.66 13.71 -2.83
CA PHE A 16 -10.92 13.90 -1.39
C PHE A 16 -12.32 14.41 -1.07
N SER A 17 -12.82 15.38 -1.84
CA SER A 17 -14.11 16.04 -1.57
C SER A 17 -15.34 15.17 -1.90
N SER A 18 -15.19 14.18 -2.79
CA SER A 18 -16.31 13.41 -3.32
C SER A 18 -16.83 12.31 -2.39
N ILE A 19 -16.10 11.95 -1.32
CA ILE A 19 -16.30 10.65 -0.65
C ILE A 19 -16.76 10.75 0.83
N PHE A 20 -16.77 11.91 1.49
CA PHE A 20 -16.83 11.91 2.97
C PHE A 20 -17.96 12.65 3.70
N SER A 21 -18.69 11.89 4.54
CA SER A 21 -19.50 12.38 5.66
C SER A 21 -19.49 11.54 6.96
N ARG A 22 -18.79 10.39 7.07
CA ARG A 22 -18.80 9.58 8.31
C ARG A 22 -17.44 8.92 8.63
N ALA A 23 -17.15 8.84 9.93
CA ALA A 23 -15.87 8.49 10.55
C ALA A 23 -15.41 7.03 10.32
N SER A 24 -14.09 6.84 10.44
CA SER A 24 -13.31 5.58 10.38
C SER A 24 -12.94 5.04 8.99
N THR A 25 -12.48 5.91 8.09
CA THR A 25 -12.03 5.48 6.76
C THR A 25 -10.51 5.44 6.65
N VAL A 26 -10.00 4.29 6.23
CA VAL A 26 -8.58 4.01 5.95
C VAL A 26 -8.32 4.23 4.47
N TYR A 27 -7.36 5.10 4.12
CA TYR A 27 -6.98 5.34 2.73
C TYR A 27 -5.62 4.76 2.42
N THR A 28 -5.55 4.04 1.30
CA THR A 28 -4.29 3.55 0.72
C THR A 28 -3.90 4.45 -0.45
N TRP A 29 -2.82 5.21 -0.29
CA TRP A 29 -2.33 6.15 -1.31
C TRP A 29 -1.16 5.57 -2.09
N GLY A 30 -1.18 5.72 -3.40
CA GLY A 30 -0.15 5.11 -4.26
C GLY A 30 -0.38 3.62 -4.55
N GLY A 31 -1.63 3.15 -4.54
CA GLY A 31 -1.99 1.84 -5.14
C GLY A 31 -2.25 1.96 -6.64
N SER A 32 -2.78 0.91 -7.27
CA SER A 32 -3.17 0.93 -8.70
C SER A 32 -4.15 2.06 -9.03
N THR A 33 -5.11 2.35 -8.15
CA THR A 33 -6.06 3.46 -8.28
C THR A 33 -5.40 4.84 -8.16
N GLY A 34 -4.26 4.93 -7.47
CA GLY A 34 -3.46 6.14 -7.36
C GLY A 34 -2.42 6.26 -8.46
N GLU A 35 -2.49 5.44 -9.52
CA GLU A 35 -1.58 5.44 -10.68
C GLU A 35 -0.10 5.27 -10.30
N ALA A 36 0.17 4.57 -9.20
CA ALA A 36 1.52 4.55 -8.63
C ALA A 36 2.60 3.90 -9.51
N PHE A 37 2.22 3.05 -10.46
CA PHE A 37 3.16 2.42 -11.39
C PHE A 37 3.61 3.33 -12.54
N VAL A 38 2.94 4.49 -12.73
CA VAL A 38 3.35 5.49 -13.74
C VAL A 38 3.95 6.75 -13.12
N GLN A 39 4.01 6.81 -11.79
CA GLN A 39 4.65 7.89 -11.05
C GLN A 39 6.11 7.57 -10.78
N SER A 40 6.96 8.58 -10.89
CA SER A 40 8.32 8.50 -10.35
C SER A 40 8.30 8.39 -8.82
N LEU A 41 9.37 7.84 -8.26
CA LEU A 41 9.54 7.74 -6.81
C LEU A 41 9.37 9.10 -6.10
N SER A 42 9.91 10.17 -6.68
CA SER A 42 9.82 11.52 -6.11
C SER A 42 8.41 12.09 -6.16
N GLU A 43 7.62 11.77 -7.19
CA GLU A 43 6.21 12.14 -7.25
C GLU A 43 5.40 11.40 -6.18
N ARG A 44 5.67 10.10 -5.98
CA ARG A 44 5.03 9.33 -4.91
C ARG A 44 5.36 9.88 -3.54
N GLU A 45 6.61 10.26 -3.29
CA GLU A 45 7.01 10.90 -2.03
C GLU A 45 6.30 12.24 -1.82
N GLN A 46 6.20 13.07 -2.86
CA GLN A 46 5.45 14.34 -2.81
C GLN A 46 3.95 14.11 -2.53
N VAL A 47 3.35 13.06 -3.10
CA VAL A 47 1.96 12.69 -2.79
C VAL A 47 1.82 12.33 -1.32
N LEU A 48 2.73 11.53 -0.76
CA LEU A 48 2.70 11.17 0.67
C LEU A 48 2.80 12.40 1.57
N GLU A 49 3.72 13.33 1.26
CA GLU A 49 3.88 14.60 1.98
C GLU A 49 2.56 15.41 1.98
N ILE A 50 2.00 15.67 0.80
CA ILE A 50 0.78 16.47 0.64
C ILE A 50 -0.40 15.82 1.37
N VAL A 51 -0.55 14.50 1.24
CA VAL A 51 -1.63 13.76 1.90
C VAL A 51 -1.50 13.85 3.42
N ALA A 52 -0.29 13.64 3.95
CA ALA A 52 -0.06 13.71 5.38
C ALA A 52 -0.36 15.12 5.94
N GLU A 53 0.06 16.18 5.23
CA GLU A 53 -0.23 17.56 5.63
C GLU A 53 -1.74 17.86 5.66
N GLU A 54 -2.46 17.50 4.60
CA GLU A 54 -3.89 17.81 4.47
C GLU A 54 -4.78 16.98 5.40
N ALA A 55 -4.39 15.73 5.70
CA ALA A 55 -5.15 14.82 6.56
C ALA A 55 -4.71 14.84 8.04
N LYS A 56 -3.68 15.62 8.38
CA LYS A 56 -3.10 15.68 9.74
C LYS A 56 -4.18 15.88 10.80
N GLY A 57 -4.29 14.92 11.71
CA GLY A 57 -5.21 14.95 12.85
C GLY A 57 -6.70 14.73 12.50
N LYS A 58 -7.04 14.42 11.24
CA LYS A 58 -8.42 14.22 10.79
C LYS A 58 -8.80 12.74 10.68
N ILE A 59 -7.90 11.94 10.13
CA ILE A 59 -8.14 10.51 9.81
C ILE A 59 -6.86 9.70 10.00
N LYS A 60 -7.01 8.37 10.00
CA LYS A 60 -5.89 7.42 9.96
C LYS A 60 -5.45 7.19 8.52
N LEU A 61 -4.13 7.11 8.30
CA LEU A 61 -3.52 7.04 6.97
C LEU A 61 -2.68 5.79 6.80
N ILE A 62 -2.83 5.11 5.66
CA ILE A 62 -1.97 3.99 5.25
C ILE A 62 -1.27 4.34 3.94
N ALA A 63 0.06 4.36 3.95
CA ALA A 63 0.84 4.61 2.74
C ALA A 63 0.95 3.32 1.93
N HIS A 64 0.53 3.31 0.66
CA HIS A 64 0.86 2.20 -0.23
C HIS A 64 2.25 2.44 -0.84
N VAL A 65 3.22 1.65 -0.38
CA VAL A 65 4.65 1.78 -0.68
C VAL A 65 5.14 0.69 -1.64
N GLY A 66 4.25 -0.21 -2.08
CA GLY A 66 4.59 -1.27 -3.02
C GLY A 66 5.17 -0.73 -4.33
N CYS A 67 6.30 -1.30 -4.74
CA CYS A 67 7.01 -1.06 -6.00
C CYS A 67 7.53 -2.42 -6.51
N VAL A 68 7.89 -2.50 -7.79
CA VAL A 68 8.62 -3.66 -8.32
C VAL A 68 10.03 -3.74 -7.70
N SER A 69 10.65 -2.59 -7.42
CA SER A 69 11.93 -2.49 -6.73
C SER A 69 11.76 -2.45 -5.21
N THR A 70 12.35 -3.41 -4.50
CA THR A 70 12.38 -3.41 -3.03
C THR A 70 13.00 -2.13 -2.46
N ALA A 71 14.08 -1.64 -3.08
CA ALA A 71 14.76 -0.43 -2.61
C ALA A 71 13.86 0.82 -2.67
N GLU A 72 13.03 0.93 -3.70
CA GLU A 72 12.06 2.03 -3.81
C GLU A 72 10.96 1.91 -2.75
N SER A 73 10.47 0.70 -2.50
CA SER A 73 9.49 0.46 -1.43
C SER A 73 10.04 0.78 -0.04
N GLN A 74 11.31 0.46 0.22
CA GLN A 74 11.99 0.85 1.46
C GLN A 74 12.06 2.37 1.63
N GLN A 75 12.43 3.09 0.57
CA GLN A 75 12.50 4.55 0.61
C GLN A 75 11.13 5.17 0.90
N LEU A 76 10.07 4.70 0.24
CA LEU A 76 8.71 5.17 0.50
C LEU A 76 8.20 4.80 1.89
N ALA A 77 8.56 3.64 2.43
CA ALA A 77 8.21 3.25 3.80
C ALA A 77 8.88 4.16 4.84
N ALA A 78 10.15 4.48 4.64
CA ALA A 78 10.84 5.45 5.47
C ALA A 78 10.18 6.85 5.35
N SER A 79 9.79 7.26 4.14
CA SER A 79 9.04 8.52 3.94
C SER A 79 7.69 8.51 4.66
N ALA A 80 6.94 7.40 4.59
CA ALA A 80 5.67 7.26 5.28
C ALA A 80 5.81 7.45 6.80
N LYS A 81 6.86 6.88 7.40
CA LYS A 81 7.20 7.12 8.80
C LYS A 81 7.49 8.59 9.07
N ARG A 82 8.36 9.23 8.26
CA ARG A 82 8.72 10.65 8.43
C ARG A 82 7.50 11.58 8.37
N TYR A 83 6.54 11.29 7.50
CA TYR A 83 5.34 12.09 7.33
C TYR A 83 4.21 11.77 8.33
N GLY A 84 4.39 10.75 9.18
CA GLY A 84 3.44 10.44 10.25
C GLY A 84 2.22 9.62 9.80
N PHE A 85 2.40 8.75 8.80
CA PHE A 85 1.41 7.73 8.48
C PHE A 85 1.26 6.72 9.63
N ASP A 86 0.09 6.08 9.73
CA ASP A 86 -0.22 5.12 10.80
C ASP A 86 0.15 3.68 10.45
N ALA A 87 0.27 3.37 9.15
CA ALA A 87 0.68 2.06 8.65
C ALA A 87 1.24 2.17 7.23
N VAL A 88 1.88 1.10 6.76
CA VAL A 88 2.30 0.93 5.36
C VAL A 88 1.59 -0.26 4.74
N SER A 89 1.46 -0.26 3.40
CA SER A 89 0.91 -1.38 2.64
C SER A 89 1.70 -1.61 1.36
N ALA A 90 1.89 -2.86 0.97
CA ALA A 90 2.56 -3.20 -0.29
C ALA A 90 1.88 -4.38 -0.98
N VAL A 91 1.71 -4.26 -2.29
CA VAL A 91 1.29 -5.38 -3.15
C VAL A 91 2.46 -6.36 -3.27
N THR A 92 2.16 -7.65 -3.34
CA THR A 92 3.19 -8.65 -3.61
C THR A 92 3.89 -8.34 -4.94
N PRO A 93 5.24 -8.31 -5.00
CA PRO A 93 5.97 -8.09 -6.24
C PRO A 93 5.53 -9.10 -7.31
N PHE A 94 5.18 -8.61 -8.50
CA PHE A 94 4.43 -9.43 -9.47
C PHE A 94 4.98 -9.42 -10.89
N TYR A 95 5.92 -8.52 -11.21
CA TYR A 95 6.41 -8.38 -12.59
C TYR A 95 7.31 -9.56 -13.02
N TYR A 96 8.12 -10.09 -12.10
CA TYR A 96 8.99 -11.24 -12.32
C TYR A 96 8.48 -12.46 -11.53
N PRO A 97 8.82 -13.69 -11.95
CA PRO A 97 8.41 -14.92 -11.25
C PRO A 97 9.28 -15.13 -10.00
N PHE A 98 9.07 -14.31 -8.98
CA PHE A 98 9.75 -14.44 -7.70
C PHE A 98 9.26 -15.68 -6.93
N SER A 99 10.16 -16.27 -6.17
CA SER A 99 9.87 -17.30 -5.19
C SER A 99 9.14 -16.72 -3.96
N PHE A 100 8.51 -17.60 -3.19
CA PHE A 100 7.84 -17.18 -1.97
C PHE A 100 8.81 -16.61 -0.91
N GLU A 101 10.04 -17.12 -0.82
CA GLU A 101 11.02 -16.56 0.10
C GLU A 101 11.42 -15.13 -0.30
N GLU A 102 11.59 -14.87 -1.61
CA GLU A 102 11.85 -13.51 -2.11
C GLU A 102 10.70 -12.54 -1.81
N HIS A 103 9.45 -13.02 -1.83
CA HIS A 103 8.31 -12.21 -1.36
C HIS A 103 8.42 -11.91 0.15
N CYS A 104 8.78 -12.90 0.96
CA CYS A 104 8.98 -12.70 2.40
C CYS A 104 10.09 -11.68 2.66
N ASP A 105 11.22 -11.80 1.97
CA ASP A 105 12.35 -10.87 2.08
C ASP A 105 11.97 -9.45 1.66
N HIS A 106 11.18 -9.32 0.59
CA HIS A 106 10.64 -8.02 0.20
C HIS A 106 9.80 -7.38 1.32
N TYR A 107 8.90 -8.14 1.95
CA TYR A 107 8.09 -7.61 3.06
C TYR A 107 8.94 -7.26 4.29
N ARG A 108 9.89 -8.12 4.68
CA ARG A 108 10.82 -7.86 5.80
C ARG A 108 11.60 -6.56 5.57
N ALA A 109 12.17 -6.39 4.37
CA ALA A 109 12.92 -5.19 4.00
C ALA A 109 12.09 -3.90 4.14
N ILE A 110 10.80 -3.95 3.76
CA ILE A 110 9.90 -2.81 3.91
C ILE A 110 9.54 -2.57 5.38
N ILE A 111 9.24 -3.63 6.14
CA ILE A 111 8.92 -3.55 7.58
C ILE A 111 10.07 -2.89 8.33
N ASP A 112 11.30 -3.31 8.08
CA ASP A 112 12.49 -2.74 8.71
C ASP A 112 12.63 -1.24 8.40
N SER A 113 12.31 -0.83 7.17
CA SER A 113 12.38 0.58 6.74
C SER A 113 11.21 1.42 7.23
N ALA A 114 10.09 0.79 7.58
CA ALA A 114 8.90 1.44 8.12
C ALA A 114 9.04 1.81 9.61
N ASP A 115 10.12 1.35 10.27
CA ASP A 115 10.53 1.74 11.62
C ASP A 115 9.36 1.72 12.64
N GLY A 116 8.76 0.53 12.79
CA GLY A 116 7.68 0.26 13.74
C GLY A 116 6.27 0.62 13.27
N LEU A 117 6.08 1.10 12.03
CA LEU A 117 4.75 1.16 11.45
C LEU A 117 4.26 -0.26 11.08
N PRO A 118 3.01 -0.63 11.38
CA PRO A 118 2.46 -1.92 10.99
C PRO A 118 2.37 -2.04 9.47
N MET A 119 2.70 -3.23 8.95
CA MET A 119 2.60 -3.59 7.55
C MET A 119 1.25 -4.24 7.25
N VAL A 120 0.62 -3.79 6.16
CA VAL A 120 -0.56 -4.40 5.56
C VAL A 120 -0.17 -5.07 4.25
N VAL A 121 -0.04 -6.40 4.28
CA VAL A 121 0.20 -7.21 3.10
C VAL A 121 -1.00 -7.08 2.17
N TYR A 122 -0.81 -6.65 0.93
CA TYR A 122 -1.89 -6.52 -0.05
C TYR A 122 -1.82 -7.65 -1.08
N ASN A 123 -2.64 -8.67 -0.88
CA ASN A 123 -2.79 -9.78 -1.81
C ASN A 123 -3.96 -9.52 -2.76
N ILE A 124 -3.69 -9.36 -4.05
CA ILE A 124 -4.72 -9.14 -5.09
C ILE A 124 -4.41 -9.99 -6.33
N PRO A 125 -4.68 -11.31 -6.29
CA PRO A 125 -4.29 -12.22 -7.35
C PRO A 125 -4.90 -11.85 -8.71
N ALA A 126 -6.10 -11.26 -8.72
CA ALA A 126 -6.77 -10.84 -9.95
C ALA A 126 -5.99 -9.78 -10.76
N LEU A 127 -5.21 -8.93 -10.08
CA LEU A 127 -4.41 -7.88 -10.74
C LEU A 127 -2.91 -8.18 -10.74
N SER A 128 -2.41 -8.87 -9.72
CA SER A 128 -0.99 -9.22 -9.61
C SER A 128 -0.64 -10.52 -10.33
N GLY A 129 -1.58 -11.45 -10.50
CA GLY A 129 -1.28 -12.80 -10.98
C GLY A 129 -0.52 -13.67 -9.97
N VAL A 130 -0.10 -13.11 -8.83
CA VAL A 130 0.56 -13.85 -7.75
C VAL A 130 -0.49 -14.62 -6.96
N LYS A 131 -0.45 -15.95 -7.07
CA LYS A 131 -1.33 -16.86 -6.34
C LYS A 131 -0.60 -17.41 -5.13
N LEU A 132 -0.93 -16.88 -3.96
CA LEU A 132 -0.42 -17.38 -2.69
C LEU A 132 -1.32 -18.51 -2.17
N THR A 133 -0.72 -19.60 -1.70
CA THR A 133 -1.46 -20.65 -0.98
C THR A 133 -1.89 -20.17 0.41
N LEU A 134 -2.83 -20.88 1.05
CA LEU A 134 -3.23 -20.55 2.42
C LEU A 134 -2.05 -20.61 3.41
N ASP A 135 -1.16 -21.59 3.27
CA ASP A 135 0.03 -21.72 4.12
C ASP A 135 1.01 -20.55 3.92
N GLN A 136 1.16 -20.10 2.68
CA GLN A 136 1.98 -18.92 2.35
C GLN A 136 1.37 -17.64 2.92
N ILE A 137 0.04 -17.47 2.81
CA ILE A 137 -0.67 -16.35 3.42
C ILE A 137 -0.50 -16.38 4.94
N ASN A 138 -0.67 -17.55 5.57
CA ASN A 138 -0.49 -17.73 7.01
C ASN A 138 0.93 -17.33 7.44
N THR A 139 1.93 -17.76 6.67
CA THR A 139 3.32 -17.37 6.91
C THR A 139 3.49 -15.85 6.83
N LEU A 140 2.98 -15.18 5.78
CA LEU A 140 3.09 -13.74 5.62
C LEU A 140 2.41 -12.95 6.76
N VAL A 141 1.22 -13.35 7.19
CA VAL A 141 0.50 -12.63 8.26
C VAL A 141 1.12 -12.83 9.65
N THR A 142 1.94 -13.87 9.82
CA THR A 142 2.68 -14.13 11.06
C THR A 142 4.08 -13.49 11.09
N LEU A 143 4.51 -12.83 10.01
CA LEU A 143 5.77 -12.10 10.01
C LEU A 143 5.75 -10.98 11.07
N PRO A 144 6.82 -10.82 11.89
CA PRO A 144 6.92 -9.72 12.83
C PRO A 144 6.73 -8.37 12.13
N GLY A 145 5.82 -7.53 12.64
CA GLY A 145 5.51 -6.23 12.06
C GLY A 145 4.34 -6.22 11.08
N VAL A 146 3.84 -7.39 10.65
CA VAL A 146 2.59 -7.46 9.87
C VAL A 146 1.39 -7.33 10.81
N GLY A 147 0.52 -6.35 10.52
CA GLY A 147 -0.68 -6.07 11.31
C GLY A 147 -1.98 -6.48 10.62
N ALA A 148 -1.98 -6.63 9.30
CA ALA A 148 -3.17 -7.02 8.54
C ALA A 148 -2.85 -7.60 7.15
N LEU A 149 -3.85 -8.28 6.60
CA LEU A 149 -3.89 -8.70 5.20
C LEU A 149 -5.06 -7.97 4.51
N LYS A 150 -4.77 -7.30 3.40
CA LYS A 150 -5.79 -6.74 2.50
C LYS A 150 -5.96 -7.71 1.33
N THR A 151 -7.20 -8.14 1.09
CA THR A 151 -7.57 -9.01 -0.02
C THR A 151 -8.73 -8.43 -0.81
N ASP A 152 -8.89 -8.89 -2.05
CA ASP A 152 -10.06 -8.66 -2.89
C ASP A 152 -11.20 -9.67 -2.62
N LEU A 153 -11.04 -10.56 -1.63
CA LEU A 153 -11.98 -11.64 -1.27
C LEU A 153 -13.35 -11.17 -0.76
N TRP A 154 -13.66 -9.86 -0.81
CA TRP A 154 -15.04 -9.39 -0.71
C TRP A 154 -15.94 -10.07 -1.78
N ARG A 155 -15.43 -10.28 -3.00
CA ARG A 155 -16.20 -10.92 -4.08
C ARG A 155 -16.42 -12.42 -3.89
N SER A 156 -15.46 -13.15 -3.33
CA SER A 156 -15.57 -14.61 -3.21
C SER A 156 -16.45 -15.05 -2.03
N LEU A 157 -16.55 -14.24 -0.97
CA LEU A 157 -17.43 -14.53 0.16
C LEU A 157 -18.90 -14.17 -0.11
N SER A 158 -19.16 -13.22 -1.02
CA SER A 158 -20.52 -12.95 -1.49
C SER A 158 -21.03 -13.99 -2.50
N ASP A 159 -20.13 -14.69 -3.18
CA ASP A 159 -20.47 -15.59 -4.29
C ASP A 159 -20.50 -17.08 -3.90
N GLY A 160 -20.31 -17.41 -2.61
CA GLY A 160 -20.65 -18.72 -2.06
C GLY A 160 -20.00 -19.94 -2.74
N ALA A 161 -18.82 -19.79 -3.32
CA ALA A 161 -18.10 -20.90 -3.95
C ALA A 161 -17.01 -21.44 -3.01
N ASP A 162 -17.34 -22.54 -2.34
CA ASP A 162 -16.38 -23.44 -1.69
C ASP A 162 -15.48 -24.09 -2.76
N PRO A 163 -14.14 -23.97 -2.69
CA PRO A 163 -13.26 -24.64 -3.63
C PRO A 163 -13.02 -26.09 -3.16
N SER A 164 -13.85 -27.00 -3.67
CA SER A 164 -13.52 -28.44 -3.75
C SER A 164 -12.40 -28.70 -4.77
#